data_AF-A0A523TZF4-F1
#
_entry.id   AF-A0A523TZF4-F1
#
_cell.length_a   1.000
_cell.length_b   1.000
_cell.length_c   1.000
_cell.angle_alpha   90.00
_cell.angle_beta   90.00
_cell.angle_gamma   90.00
#
_symmetry.space_group_name_H-M   'P 1'
#
loop_
_entity.id
_entity.type
_entity.pdbx_description
1 polymer ?
#
loop_
_entity_poly.entity_id
_entity_poly.type
_entity_poly.pdbx_seq_one_letter_code
_entity_poly.pdbx_strand_id
1 'polypeptide(L)'
;KLPYFTLTPTFSVCYTHGYQLGKQPTCSTCGEPNDVYSRVVGFHRPVRQWNVGKKAEFENRNTYEIPHDNFIDIPPITPEHKDLSMPAQL
;
A
#
# COMPACT_ATOMS: atom_id res chain seq x y z
N LYS A 1 -18.66 22.95 0.97
CA LYS A 1 -17.17 22.84 1.00
C LYS A 1 -16.80 21.63 1.83
N LEU A 2 -16.07 20.66 1.27
CA LEU A 2 -15.55 19.52 2.03
C LEU A 2 -14.20 19.93 2.62
N PRO A 3 -13.99 19.88 3.95
CA PRO A 3 -12.78 20.43 4.57
C PRO A 3 -11.53 19.58 4.31
N TYR A 4 -11.66 18.25 4.25
CA TYR A 4 -10.56 17.34 3.93
C TYR A 4 -11.12 15.95 3.59
N PHE A 5 -10.52 15.28 2.60
CA PHE A 5 -10.69 13.86 2.36
C PHE A 5 -9.33 13.25 1.99
N THR A 6 -9.17 11.96 2.26
CA THR A 6 -7.94 11.23 1.94
C THR A 6 -8.29 9.91 1.28
N LEU A 7 -7.55 9.56 0.24
CA LEU A 7 -7.56 8.20 -0.29
C LEU A 7 -6.59 7.37 0.56
N THR A 8 -7.00 6.17 0.93
CA THR A 8 -6.15 5.23 1.67
C THR A 8 -5.73 4.12 0.71
N PRO A 9 -4.46 4.09 0.28
CA PRO A 9 -4.00 2.99 -0.55
C PRO A 9 -3.95 1.70 0.27
N THR A 10 -4.18 0.59 -0.41
CA THR A 10 -3.84 -0.74 0.08
C THR A 10 -2.72 -1.26 -0.81
N PHE A 11 -1.62 -1.69 -0.17
CA PHE A 11 -0.45 -2.20 -0.86
C PHE A 11 0.10 -3.41 -0.12
N SER A 12 0.92 -4.20 -0.81
CA SER A 12 1.56 -5.39 -0.27
C SER A 12 3.06 -5.24 -0.25
N VAL A 13 3.72 -5.90 0.70
CA VAL A 13 5.18 -5.92 0.79
C VAL A 13 5.67 -7.37 0.89
N CYS A 14 6.53 -7.76 -0.03
CA CYS A 14 7.33 -8.98 0.05
C CYS A 14 8.64 -8.68 0.77
N TYR A 15 9.10 -9.61 1.63
CA TYR A 15 10.40 -9.49 2.30
C TYR A 15 11.59 -9.47 1.33
N THR A 16 11.45 -10.13 0.17
CA THR A 16 12.53 -10.28 -0.82
C THR A 16 12.42 -9.26 -1.97
N HIS A 17 11.21 -9.06 -2.50
CA HIS A 17 10.98 -8.24 -3.71
C HIS A 17 10.45 -6.84 -3.41
N GLY A 18 10.13 -6.52 -2.14
CA GLY A 18 9.67 -5.20 -1.74
C GLY A 18 8.21 -4.92 -2.07
N TYR A 19 7.91 -3.66 -2.42
CA TYR A 19 6.55 -3.14 -2.58
C TYR A 19 5.83 -3.70 -3.81
N GLN A 20 4.56 -4.02 -3.64
CA GLN A 20 3.63 -4.49 -4.67
C GLN A 20 2.35 -3.67 -4.60
N LEU A 21 1.82 -3.33 -5.78
CA LEU A 21 0.60 -2.55 -5.91
C LEU A 21 -0.63 -3.39 -5.59
N GLY A 22 -1.52 -2.82 -4.77
CA GLY A 22 -2.79 -3.44 -4.41
C GLY A 22 -2.69 -4.49 -3.29
N LYS A 23 -3.82 -5.13 -3.01
CA LYS A 23 -3.95 -6.21 -2.01
C LYS A 23 -3.53 -7.54 -2.64
N GLN A 24 -2.25 -7.89 -2.50
CA GLN A 24 -1.72 -9.17 -2.95
C GLN A 24 -1.24 -9.99 -1.74
N PRO A 25 -1.95 -11.07 -1.33
CA PRO A 25 -1.55 -11.88 -0.18
C PRO A 25 -0.28 -12.71 -0.43
N THR A 26 0.07 -12.90 -1.70
CA THR A 26 1.21 -13.70 -2.14
C THR A 26 2.02 -12.90 -3.15
N CYS A 27 3.33 -13.01 -3.10
CA CYS A 27 4.24 -12.36 -4.04
C CYS A 27 4.11 -12.97 -5.44
N SER A 28 3.90 -12.13 -6.45
CA SER A 28 3.85 -12.55 -7.86
C SER A 28 5.20 -13.07 -8.40
N THR A 29 6.32 -12.69 -7.78
CA THR A 29 7.67 -13.06 -8.24
C THR A 29 8.17 -14.36 -7.61
N CYS A 30 8.00 -14.56 -6.29
CA CYS A 30 8.51 -15.75 -5.60
C CYS A 30 7.45 -16.68 -4.99
N GLY A 31 6.18 -16.29 -4.96
CA GLY A 31 5.13 -17.12 -4.35
C GLY A 31 5.10 -17.13 -2.82
N GLU A 32 5.99 -16.40 -2.15
CA GLU A 32 6.00 -16.27 -0.69
C GLU A 32 4.86 -15.35 -0.19
N PRO A 33 4.42 -15.49 1.07
CA PRO A 33 3.38 -14.64 1.63
C PRO A 33 3.86 -13.19 1.75
N ASN A 34 2.99 -12.26 1.35
CA ASN A 34 3.19 -10.83 1.50
C ASN A 34 2.49 -10.30 2.76
N ASP A 35 3.04 -9.22 3.32
CA ASP A 35 2.33 -8.41 4.29
C ASP A 35 1.49 -7.35 3.59
N VAL A 36 0.16 -7.45 3.72
CA VAL A 36 -0.78 -6.43 3.25
C VAL A 36 -0.83 -5.27 4.25
N TYR A 37 -0.59 -4.05 3.80
CA TYR A 37 -0.66 -2.82 4.59
C TYR A 37 -1.86 -1.97 4.17
N SER A 38 -2.50 -1.36 5.17
CA SER A 38 -3.50 -0.31 4.99
C SER A 38 -3.50 0.64 6.17
N ARG A 39 -4.21 1.78 6.08
CA ARG A 39 -4.36 2.72 7.20
C ARG A 39 -5.46 2.25 8.15
N VAL A 40 -5.15 2.18 9.45
CA VAL A 40 -6.13 1.76 10.48
C VAL A 40 -6.74 2.95 11.23
N VAL A 41 -5.93 3.78 11.90
CA VAL A 41 -6.35 4.97 12.70
C VAL A 41 -5.44 6.18 12.47
N GLY A 42 -4.87 6.29 11.27
CA GLY A 42 -4.00 7.43 10.89
C GLY A 42 -2.64 7.01 10.31
N PHE A 43 -2.19 5.78 10.58
CA PHE A 43 -0.92 5.25 10.08
C PHE A 43 -1.10 3.86 9.45
N HIS A 44 -0.13 3.49 8.60
CA HIS A 44 -0.13 2.20 7.89
C HIS A 44 0.37 1.08 8.79
N ARG A 45 -0.37 -0.03 8.85
CA ARG A 45 0.01 -1.24 9.60
C ARG A 45 -0.35 -2.50 8.81
N PRO A 46 0.38 -3.61 9.03
CA PRO A 46 0.08 -4.86 8.36
C PRO A 46 -1.25 -5.42 8.91
N VAL A 47 -2.18 -5.72 8.01
CA VAL A 47 -3.56 -6.13 8.32
C VAL A 47 -3.60 -7.40 9.19
N ARG A 48 -2.62 -8.30 9.03
CA ARG A 48 -2.50 -9.51 9.88
C ARG A 48 -2.36 -9.19 11.38
N GLN A 49 -1.78 -8.04 11.72
CA GLN A 49 -1.57 -7.60 13.11
C GLN A 49 -2.76 -6.83 13.69
N TRP A 50 -3.81 -6.59 12.89
CA TRP A 50 -4.98 -5.88 13.36
C TRP A 50 -5.81 -6.79 14.28
N ASN A 51 -6.55 -6.17 15.21
CA ASN A 51 -7.52 -6.90 16.02
C ASN A 51 -8.67 -7.43 15.14
N VAL A 52 -9.46 -8.36 15.69
CA VAL A 52 -10.53 -9.04 14.95
C VAL A 52 -11.55 -8.06 14.37
N GLY A 53 -11.97 -7.05 15.15
CA GLY A 53 -12.94 -6.05 14.70
C GLY A 53 -12.43 -5.21 13.52
N LYS A 54 -11.16 -4.80 13.54
CA LYS A 54 -10.55 -4.02 12.45
C LYS A 54 -10.29 -4.86 11.20
N LYS A 55 -10.03 -6.16 11.35
CA LYS A 55 -9.98 -7.09 10.21
C LYS A 55 -11.33 -7.21 9.52
N ALA A 56 -12.40 -7.39 10.29
CA ALA A 56 -13.76 -7.41 9.76
C ALA A 56 -14.15 -6.06 9.11
N GLU A 57 -13.77 -4.94 9.73
CA GLU A 57 -13.95 -3.61 9.13
C GLU A 57 -13.23 -3.51 7.78
N PHE A 58 -11.98 -3.98 7.70
CA PHE A 58 -11.18 -3.95 6.48
C PHE A 58 -11.79 -4.79 5.35
N GLU A 59 -12.31 -5.97 5.67
CA GLU A 59 -12.98 -6.87 4.71
C GLU A 59 -14.23 -6.23 4.10
N ASN A 60 -14.93 -5.39 4.86
CA ASN A 60 -16.10 -4.65 4.40
C ASN A 60 -15.78 -3.37 3.61
N ARG A 61 -14.49 -3.03 3.41
CA ARG A 61 -14.10 -1.83 2.64
C ARG A 61 -14.23 -2.07 1.14
N ASN A 62 -14.89 -1.14 0.46
CA ASN A 62 -14.88 -1.08 -0.99
C ASN A 62 -13.63 -0.33 -1.48
N THR A 63 -12.90 -0.92 -2.40
CA THR A 63 -11.71 -0.31 -3.02
C THR A 63 -12.10 0.30 -4.36
N TYR A 64 -11.52 1.46 -4.67
CA TYR A 64 -11.64 2.06 -5.99
C TYR A 64 -10.54 1.50 -6.89
N GLU A 65 -10.92 0.85 -7.99
CA GLU A 65 -9.99 0.37 -9.01
C GLU A 65 -9.71 1.50 -10.02
N ILE A 66 -8.42 1.73 -10.30
CA ILE A 66 -7.99 2.73 -11.26
C ILE A 66 -7.89 2.04 -12.63
N PRO A 67 -8.62 2.50 -13.67
CA PRO A 67 -8.49 1.96 -15.02
C PRO A 67 -7.04 2.07 -15.53
N HIS A 68 -6.56 1.03 -16.21
CA HIS A 68 -5.18 0.94 -16.71
C HIS A 68 -4.85 1.93 -17.84
N ASP A 69 -5.85 2.66 -18.35
CA ASP A 69 -5.71 3.48 -19.56
C ASP A 69 -5.05 4.85 -19.30
N ASN A 70 -4.78 5.22 -18.03
CA ASN A 70 -4.30 6.56 -17.64
C ASN A 70 -2.99 6.54 -16.83
N PHE A 71 -2.15 5.51 -16.95
CA PHE A 71 -0.82 5.57 -16.39
C PHE A 71 0.03 6.54 -17.21
N ILE A 72 0.34 7.71 -16.64
CA ILE A 72 1.54 8.46 -17.03
C ILE A 72 2.69 7.48 -16.80
N ASP A 73 3.48 7.17 -17.83
CA ASP A 73 4.65 6.31 -17.72
C ASP A 73 5.59 6.88 -16.65
N ILE A 74 5.44 6.43 -15.41
CA ILE A 74 6.42 6.69 -14.36
C ILE A 74 7.59 5.79 -14.74
N PRO A 75 8.76 6.35 -15.11
CA PRO A 75 9.90 5.53 -15.44
C PRO A 75 10.22 4.62 -14.26
N PRO A 76 10.68 3.38 -14.51
CA PRO A 76 11.03 2.46 -13.44
C PRO A 76 11.99 3.16 -12.49
N ILE A 77 11.69 3.12 -11.19
CA ILE A 77 12.54 3.69 -10.15
C ILE A 77 13.82 2.87 -10.17
N THR A 78 14.83 3.34 -10.91
CA THR A 78 16.13 2.69 -10.97
C THR A 78 16.89 2.95 -9.67
N PRO A 79 17.87 2.10 -9.31
CA PRO A 79 18.59 2.17 -8.02
C PRO A 79 19.37 3.47 -7.78
N GLU A 80 19.45 4.37 -8.77
CA GLU A 80 20.21 5.62 -8.74
C GLU A 80 19.45 6.81 -8.12
N HIS A 81 18.17 6.68 -7.76
CA HIS A 81 17.43 7.71 -7.01
C HIS A 81 17.49 7.54 -5.47
N LYS A 82 18.65 7.13 -4.93
CA LYS A 82 18.85 6.95 -3.47
C LYS A 82 19.03 8.24 -2.67
N ASP A 83 19.09 9.41 -3.30
CA ASP A 83 19.25 10.70 -2.61
C ASP A 83 17.96 11.54 -2.60
N LEU A 84 16.84 10.92 -2.24
CA LEU A 84 15.78 11.65 -1.55
C LEU A 84 15.82 11.22 -0.08
N SER A 85 16.80 11.76 0.64
CA SER A 85 16.68 11.94 2.08
C SER A 85 15.33 12.63 2.32
N MET A 86 14.34 11.87 2.77
CA MET A 86 13.13 12.47 3.32
C MET A 86 13.59 13.31 4.51
N PRO A 87 13.49 14.65 4.50
CA PRO A 87 13.67 15.37 5.73
C PRO A 87 12.57 14.87 6.66
N ALA A 88 12.97 14.33 7.81
CA ALA A 88 12.08 14.14 8.93
C ALA A 88 11.42 15.50 9.21
N GLN A 89 10.16 15.65 8.85
CA GLN A 89 9.42 16.87 9.10
C GLN A 89 9.05 16.92 10.58
N LEU A 90 9.61 17.93 11.26
CA LEU A 90 9.16 18.52 12.53
C LEU A 90 7.66 18.84 12.51
#